data_AF-A0A9W3KMB3-F1
#
_entry.id   AF-A0A9W3KMB3-F1
#
_cell.length_a   1.000
_cell.length_b   1.000
_cell.length_c   1.000
_cell.angle_alpha   90.00
_cell.angle_beta   90.00
_cell.angle_gamma   90.00
#
_symmetry.space_group_name_H-M   'P 1'
#
loop_
_entity.id
_entity.type
_entity.pdbx_description
1 polymer ?
#
loop_
_entity_poly.entity_id
_entity_poly.type
_entity_poly.pdbx_seq_one_letter_code
_entity_poly.pdbx_strand_id
1 'polypeptide(L)'
;MKIYKQGTKKAYHLLHVVSQVALDESGLEDLPSLPGRALFKTDRTEEIQVPFLKDKDMWALLKQYKVVKQNEAPEVQTESETNRDFIEFK
;
A
#
# COMPACT_ATOMS: atom_id res chain seq x y z
N MET A 1 21.69 19.33 11.50
CA MET A 1 21.32 19.06 10.10
C MET A 1 20.25 17.98 10.10
N LYS A 2 18.98 18.31 9.87
CA LYS A 2 17.87 17.34 9.83
C LYS A 2 17.71 16.89 8.37
N ILE A 3 18.00 15.62 8.11
CA ILE A 3 17.87 15.03 6.77
C ILE A 3 16.43 14.54 6.66
N TYR A 4 15.57 15.29 5.97
CA TYR A 4 14.21 14.83 5.67
C TYR A 4 14.30 13.83 4.52
N LYS A 5 13.89 12.58 4.77
CA LYS A 5 13.79 11.55 3.73
C LYS A 5 12.52 11.84 2.91
N GLN A 6 12.66 12.32 1.68
CA GLN A 6 11.51 12.47 0.79
C GLN A 6 10.93 11.08 0.48
N GLY A 7 9.62 10.92 0.69
CA GLY A 7 8.91 9.66 0.46
C GLY A 7 8.62 9.43 -1.01
N THR A 8 8.76 8.19 -1.48
CA THR A 8 8.44 7.80 -2.86
C THR A 8 6.96 7.43 -2.99
N LYS A 9 6.26 7.90 -4.02
CA LYS A 9 4.84 7.58 -4.27
C LYS A 9 4.64 6.87 -5.62
N LYS A 10 3.73 5.89 -5.67
CA LYS A 10 3.31 5.15 -6.88
C LYS A 10 1.79 5.17 -6.98
N ALA A 11 1.24 5.48 -8.15
CA ALA A 11 -0.20 5.49 -8.38
C ALA A 11 -0.54 5.00 -9.80
N TYR A 12 -1.74 4.41 -9.94
CA TYR A 12 -2.28 3.79 -11.18
C TYR A 12 -3.50 4.57 -11.67
N HIS A 13 -3.95 4.32 -12.91
CA HIS A 13 -5.06 5.06 -13.53
C HIS A 13 -6.26 5.31 -12.58
N LEU A 14 -6.50 6.58 -12.29
CA LEU A 14 -7.44 7.08 -11.29
C LEU A 14 -8.05 8.41 -11.75
N LEU A 15 -9.22 8.76 -11.22
CA LEU A 15 -9.87 10.06 -11.47
C LEU A 15 -9.02 11.22 -10.92
N HIS A 16 -9.11 12.38 -11.57
CA HIS A 16 -8.31 13.59 -11.29
C HIS A 16 -8.25 13.99 -9.79
N VAL A 17 -9.36 13.90 -9.05
CA VAL A 17 -9.40 14.20 -7.60
C VAL A 17 -8.50 13.26 -6.80
N VAL A 18 -8.43 11.98 -7.19
CA VAL A 18 -7.60 10.99 -6.50
C VAL A 18 -6.14 11.16 -6.92
N SER A 19 -5.86 11.63 -8.13
CA SER A 19 -4.52 12.00 -8.60
C SER A 19 -3.88 13.05 -7.70
N GLN A 20 -4.60 14.14 -7.48
CA GLN A 20 -4.14 15.25 -6.66
C GLN A 20 -3.87 14.84 -5.21
N VAL A 21 -4.69 13.95 -4.65
CA VAL A 21 -4.46 13.44 -3.28
C VAL A 21 -3.26 12.49 -3.21
N ALA A 22 -3.11 11.62 -4.22
CA ALA A 22 -2.04 10.62 -4.21
C ALA A 22 -0.67 11.26 -4.51
N LEU A 23 -0.56 12.04 -5.59
CA LEU A 23 0.71 12.55 -6.10
C LEU A 23 0.94 14.04 -5.90
N ASP A 24 0.00 14.76 -5.30
CA ASP A 24 0.00 16.23 -5.20
C ASP A 24 -0.01 16.93 -6.58
N GLU A 25 -0.31 16.17 -7.65
CA GLU A 25 -0.26 16.56 -9.07
C GLU A 25 -1.37 15.84 -9.85
N SER A 26 -1.80 16.44 -10.97
CA SER A 26 -2.66 15.81 -11.97
C SER A 26 -1.87 14.89 -12.91
N GLY A 27 -2.54 14.15 -13.80
CA GLY A 27 -1.90 13.37 -14.87
C GLY A 27 -2.07 11.86 -14.76
N LEU A 28 -2.71 11.34 -13.71
CA LEU A 28 -3.10 9.92 -13.65
C LEU A 28 -4.25 9.59 -14.60
N GLU A 29 -5.09 10.57 -14.90
CA GLU A 29 -6.17 10.51 -15.88
C GLU A 29 -5.67 10.42 -17.33
N ASP A 30 -4.48 10.96 -17.61
CA ASP A 30 -3.88 10.98 -18.94
C ASP A 30 -3.07 9.70 -19.24
N LEU A 31 -2.84 8.85 -18.22
CA LEU A 31 -2.13 7.60 -18.39
C LEU A 31 -2.87 6.70 -19.40
N PRO A 32 -2.14 6.06 -20.34
CA PRO A 32 -2.75 5.14 -21.27
C PRO A 32 -3.35 3.97 -20.49
N SER A 33 -4.53 3.51 -20.93
CA SER A 33 -5.27 2.40 -20.30
C SER A 33 -4.60 1.06 -20.59
N LEU A 34 -3.45 0.85 -19.94
CA LEU A 34 -2.62 -0.34 -20.03
C LEU A 34 -2.43 -0.90 -18.61
N PRO A 35 -2.65 -2.20 -18.39
CA PRO A 35 -2.52 -2.79 -17.06
C PRO A 35 -1.09 -2.66 -16.54
N GLY A 36 -0.96 -2.24 -15.29
CA GLY A 36 0.34 -2.02 -14.65
C GLY A 36 1.07 -0.75 -15.10
N ARG A 37 0.43 0.12 -15.89
CA ARG A 37 0.94 1.46 -16.17
C ARG A 37 0.74 2.37 -14.95
N ALA A 38 1.79 3.10 -14.56
CA ALA A 38 1.78 3.94 -13.36
C ALA A 38 2.65 5.20 -13.51
N LEU A 39 2.35 6.23 -12.72
CA LEU A 39 3.27 7.32 -12.46
C LEU A 39 4.07 7.02 -11.17
N PHE A 40 5.38 7.22 -11.24
CA PHE A 40 6.31 7.08 -10.12
C PHE A 40 6.92 8.43 -9.78
N LYS A 41 6.67 8.90 -8.55
CA LYS A 41 7.15 10.20 -8.08
C LYS A 41 8.30 10.04 -7.10
N THR A 42 9.43 10.64 -7.46
CA THR A 42 10.63 10.81 -6.64
C THR A 42 10.95 12.30 -6.54
N ASP A 43 12.15 12.76 -6.93
CA ASP A 43 12.43 14.17 -7.23
C ASP A 43 11.78 14.62 -8.56
N ARG A 44 11.47 13.66 -9.44
CA ARG A 44 10.74 13.83 -10.70
C ARG A 44 9.60 12.83 -10.80
N THR A 45 8.64 13.13 -11.67
CA THR A 45 7.52 12.24 -12.00
C THR A 45 7.84 11.52 -13.32
N GLU A 46 7.84 10.19 -13.31
CA GLU A 46 8.12 9.34 -14.47
C GLU A 46 6.98 8.34 -14.71
N GLU A 47 6.66 8.08 -15.98
CA GLU A 47 5.74 7.01 -16.38
C GLU A 47 6.49 5.67 -16.45
N ILE A 48 6.02 4.66 -15.71
CA ILE A 48 6.68 3.35 -15.62
C ILE A 48 5.71 2.19 -15.89
N GLN A 49 6.26 1.06 -16.33
CA GLN A 49 5.55 -0.22 -16.36
C GLN A 49 5.94 -1.03 -15.13
N VAL A 50 4.96 -1.40 -14.29
CA VAL A 50 5.23 -2.29 -13.16
C VAL A 50 5.38 -3.74 -13.63
N PRO A 51 6.26 -4.54 -13.00
CA PRO A 51 6.34 -5.98 -13.24
C PRO A 51 5.01 -6.67 -12.92
N PHE A 52 4.63 -7.63 -13.74
CA PHE A 52 3.46 -8.46 -13.49
C PHE A 52 3.83 -9.65 -12.60
N LEU A 53 3.08 -9.84 -11.51
CA LEU A 53 3.20 -10.99 -10.61
C LEU A 53 1.83 -11.64 -10.45
N LYS A 54 1.73 -12.94 -10.77
CA LYS A 54 0.48 -13.69 -10.60
C LYS A 54 0.28 -14.04 -9.13
N ASP A 55 -0.98 -14.10 -8.70
CA ASP A 55 -1.34 -14.47 -7.32
C ASP A 55 -0.71 -15.80 -6.87
N LYS A 56 -0.73 -16.83 -7.74
CA LYS A 56 -0.13 -18.14 -7.43
C LYS A 56 1.37 -18.03 -7.15
N ASP A 57 2.07 -17.22 -7.93
CA ASP A 57 3.52 -17.02 -7.81
C ASP A 57 3.83 -16.20 -6.56
N MET A 58 3.04 -15.15 -6.29
CA MET A 58 3.12 -14.37 -5.04
C MET A 58 2.95 -15.28 -3.81
N TRP A 59 1.91 -16.10 -3.77
CA TRP A 59 1.65 -17.01 -2.65
C TRP A 59 2.75 -18.06 -2.48
N ALA A 60 3.30 -18.57 -3.58
CA ALA A 60 4.44 -19.50 -3.54
C ALA A 60 5.68 -18.83 -2.90
N LEU A 61 5.99 -17.58 -3.26
CA LEU A 61 7.11 -16.81 -2.70
C LEU A 61 6.90 -16.48 -1.21
N LEU A 62 5.67 -16.11 -0.82
CA LEU A 62 5.34 -15.73 0.56
C LEU A 62 5.23 -16.91 1.51
N LYS A 63 5.01 -18.14 1.00
CA LYS A 63 4.76 -19.34 1.80
C LYS A 63 5.80 -19.57 2.90
N GLN A 64 7.08 -19.30 2.61
CA GLN A 64 8.19 -19.48 3.55
C GLN A 64 8.15 -18.53 4.76
N TYR A 65 7.49 -17.38 4.63
CA TYR A 65 7.39 -16.37 5.69
C TYR A 65 6.10 -16.51 6.51
N LYS A 66 5.25 -17.50 6.19
CA LYS A 66 4.01 -17.74 6.93
C LYS A 66 4.34 -18.27 8.33
N VAL A 67 4.29 -17.39 9.33
CA VAL A 67 4.40 -17.76 10.74
C VAL A 67 3.08 -18.41 11.18
N VAL A 68 3.11 -19.73 11.41
CA VAL A 68 2.01 -20.42 12.09
C VAL A 68 2.21 -20.17 13.58
N LYS A 69 1.42 -19.26 14.16
CA LYS A 69 1.34 -19.15 15.62
C LYS A 69 0.69 -20.43 16.14
N GLN A 70 1.48 -21.32 16.72
CA GLN A 70 0.97 -22.42 17.52
C GLN A 70 0.49 -21.82 18.84
N ASN A 71 -0.81 -21.53 18.92
CA ASN A 71 -1.41 -21.24 20.21
C ASN A 71 -1.59 -22.58 20.93
N GLU A 72 -0.60 -22.98 21.74
CA GLU A 72 -0.83 -23.95 22.80
C GLU A 72 -1.56 -23.25 23.95
N ALA A 73 -2.88 -23.19 23.89
CA ALA A 73 -3.76 -23.12 25.06
C ALA A 73 -5.21 -23.42 24.63
N PRO A 74 -5.96 -24.24 25.38
CA PRO A 74 -7.36 -24.55 25.08
C PRO A 74 -8.22 -23.29 25.14
N GLU A 75 -9.26 -23.24 24.30
CA GLU A 75 -10.28 -22.18 24.25
C GLU A 75 -10.81 -21.86 25.66
N VAL A 76 -10.35 -20.75 26.23
CA VAL A 76 -11.14 -20.02 27.21
C VAL A 76 -11.68 -18.81 26.45
N GLN A 77 -12.98 -18.85 26.17
CA GLN A 77 -13.73 -17.70 25.68
C GLN A 77 -13.61 -16.60 26.75
N THR A 78 -12.63 -15.72 26.58
CA THR A 78 -12.60 -14.45 27.31
C THR A 78 -13.12 -13.42 26.32
N GLU A 79 -14.27 -12.83 26.65
CA GLU A 79 -14.80 -11.66 25.97
C GLU A 79 -13.65 -10.67 25.80
N SER A 80 -13.21 -10.43 24.56
CA SER A 80 -12.15 -9.47 24.30
C SER A 80 -12.74 -8.09 24.50
N GLU A 81 -12.66 -7.56 25.72
CA GLU A 81 -12.75 -6.13 25.98
C GLU A 81 -11.66 -5.46 25.13
N THR A 82 -12.04 -5.01 23.94
CA THR A 82 -11.11 -4.25 23.09
C THR A 82 -11.04 -2.88 23.73
N ASN A 83 -10.09 -2.66 24.62
CA ASN A 83 -9.73 -1.33 25.09
C ASN A 83 -9.14 -0.56 23.89
N ARG A 84 -10.03 0.07 23.13
CA ARG A 84 -9.68 1.00 22.05
C ARG A 84 -9.56 2.37 22.71
N ASP A 85 -8.33 2.76 23.02
CA ASP A 85 -8.01 4.15 23.33
C ASP A 85 -8.29 4.99 22.07
N PHE A 86 -9.48 5.57 21.98
CA PHE A 86 -9.79 6.58 20.97
C PHE A 86 -9.17 7.90 21.41
N ILE A 87 -8.27 8.46 20.59
CA ILE A 87 -7.78 9.82 20.77
C ILE A 87 -8.92 10.76 20.39
N GLU A 88 -9.52 11.43 21.37
CA GLU A 88 -10.40 12.57 21.13
C GLU A 88 -9.55 13.81 20.83
N PHE A 89 -9.75 14.39 19.65
CA PHE A 89 -9.20 15.69 19.31
C PHE A 89 -10.18 16.77 19.81
N LYS A 90 -9.70 17.63 20.71
CA LYS A 90 -10.38 18.86 21.13
C LYS A 90 -10.04 20.03 20.21
#